data_AF-A0A7V5DSA5-F1
#
_entry.id   AF-A0A7V5DSA5-F1
#
_cell.length_a   1.000
_cell.length_b   1.000
_cell.length_c   1.000
_cell.angle_alpha   90.00
_cell.angle_beta   90.00
_cell.angle_gamma   90.00
#
_symmetry.space_group_name_H-M   'P 1'
#
loop_
_entity.id
_entity.type
_entity.pdbx_description
1 polymer ?
#
loop_
_entity_poly.entity_id
_entity_poly.type
_entity_poly.pdbx_seq_one_letter_code
_entity_poly.pdbx_strand_id
1 'polypeptide(L)'
;MRRIYLDKRVWRDSRNNWISFESDPRLRVTKRNIYGRCVPCLSNLYKQLQEGRDSIELREAYNCWKVIAVLNNKEECLEVLRVYEEHFLNDHYVKGKFGSSKPLKSSKVLMFHTEDEEDRDRILKELQACVQEVNPSSKVFYQRACANLFYELLGDWRQWNEVTPIKKPELRPILINRIKKLLYWEKDS
;
A
#
# COMPACT_ATOMS: atom_id res chain seq x y z
N MET A 1 15.59 3.10 -22.03
CA MET A 1 15.51 2.32 -20.79
C MET A 1 14.66 3.09 -19.79
N ARG A 2 13.51 2.53 -19.37
CA ARG A 2 12.71 3.14 -18.31
C ARG A 2 13.45 2.99 -16.97
N ARG A 3 13.17 3.87 -16.01
CA ARG A 3 13.75 3.83 -14.66
C ARG A 3 12.65 4.05 -13.62
N ILE A 4 12.84 3.47 -12.44
CA ILE A 4 12.09 3.73 -11.22
C ILE A 4 12.75 4.90 -10.52
N TYR A 5 11.96 5.94 -10.30
CA TYR A 5 12.38 7.14 -9.59
C TYR A 5 11.89 7.08 -8.16
N LEU A 6 12.78 7.36 -7.22
CA LEU A 6 12.46 7.42 -5.81
C LEU A 6 12.11 8.86 -5.39
N ASP A 7 11.24 9.00 -4.39
CA ASP A 7 10.98 10.28 -3.74
C ASP A 7 12.28 10.86 -3.16
N LYS A 8 12.52 12.17 -3.35
CA LYS A 8 13.71 12.87 -2.84
C LYS A 8 13.92 12.71 -1.32
N ARG A 9 12.87 12.34 -0.57
CA ARG A 9 12.92 12.00 0.85
C ARG A 9 13.77 10.76 1.18
N VAL A 10 14.20 9.96 0.20
CA VAL A 10 15.18 8.85 0.40
C VAL A 10 16.41 9.29 1.20
N TRP A 11 16.82 10.55 1.00
CA TRP A 11 18.05 11.16 1.50
C TRP A 11 17.83 12.11 2.68
N ARG A 12 16.58 12.22 3.17
CA ARG A 12 16.27 13.03 4.35
C ARG A 12 15.96 12.08 5.50
N ASP A 13 16.60 12.31 6.63
CA ASP A 13 16.35 11.61 7.89
C ASP A 13 14.98 12.07 8.44
N SER A 14 13.93 11.66 7.74
CA SER A 14 12.57 12.06 8.01
C SER A 14 11.97 11.05 8.97
N ARG A 15 11.18 11.53 9.94
CA ARG A 15 10.40 10.70 10.86
C ARG A 15 9.50 9.66 10.16
N ASN A 16 9.34 9.77 8.85
CA ASN A 16 8.60 8.85 8.00
C ASN A 16 9.56 7.89 7.29
N ASN A 17 9.58 6.63 7.72
CA ASN A 17 10.42 5.57 7.11
C ASN A 17 9.90 5.05 5.76
N TRP A 18 8.91 5.72 5.16
CA TRP A 18 8.29 5.31 3.91
C TRP A 18 8.79 6.16 2.76
N ILE A 19 9.37 5.49 1.77
CA ILE A 19 9.87 6.08 0.53
C ILE A 19 8.96 5.64 -0.61
N SER A 20 8.42 6.60 -1.36
CA SER A 20 7.62 6.30 -2.55
C SER A 20 8.52 6.15 -3.79
N PHE A 21 8.07 5.35 -4.76
CA PHE A 21 8.74 5.19 -6.05
C PHE A 21 7.73 5.09 -7.20
N GLU A 22 8.15 5.45 -8.41
CA GLU A 22 7.31 5.45 -9.61
C GLU A 22 8.16 5.45 -10.90
N SER A 23 7.63 4.90 -11.99
CA SER A 23 8.25 5.00 -13.33
C SER A 23 8.16 6.42 -13.95
N ASP A 24 7.51 7.37 -13.28
CA ASP A 24 7.50 8.80 -13.63
C ASP A 24 8.41 9.58 -12.66
N PRO A 25 9.39 10.36 -13.17
CA PRO A 25 10.34 11.11 -12.34
C PRO A 25 9.71 12.17 -11.42
N ARG A 26 8.47 12.57 -11.68
CA ARG A 26 7.74 13.56 -10.87
C ARG A 26 6.75 12.93 -9.89
N LEU A 27 6.66 11.59 -9.85
CA LEU A 27 5.71 10.82 -9.05
C LEU A 27 4.24 11.28 -9.26
N ARG A 28 3.86 11.55 -10.52
CA ARG A 28 2.59 12.23 -10.83
C ARG A 28 1.39 11.39 -10.45
N VAL A 29 1.41 10.09 -10.74
CA VAL A 29 0.28 9.21 -10.46
C VAL A 29 0.16 8.97 -8.96
N THR A 30 1.28 8.78 -8.26
CA THR A 30 1.26 8.64 -6.79
C THR A 30 0.62 9.86 -6.14
N LYS A 31 1.04 11.08 -6.52
CA LYS A 31 0.47 12.33 -5.99
C LYS A 31 -1.01 12.50 -6.35
N ARG A 32 -1.37 12.21 -7.60
CA ARG A 32 -2.76 12.26 -8.07
C ARG A 32 -3.64 11.27 -7.30
N ASN A 33 -3.17 10.04 -7.08
CA ASN A 33 -3.93 9.00 -6.40
C ASN A 33 -4.20 9.35 -4.93
N ILE A 34 -3.29 10.04 -4.23
CA ILE A 34 -3.51 10.43 -2.83
C ILE A 34 -4.79 11.25 -2.69
N TYR A 35 -4.93 12.32 -3.47
CA TYR A 35 -6.09 13.23 -3.36
C TYR A 35 -7.28 12.81 -4.24
N GLY A 36 -7.03 12.14 -5.36
CA GLY A 36 -8.06 11.71 -6.29
C GLY A 36 -8.72 10.36 -5.96
N ARG A 37 -8.06 9.50 -5.16
CA ARG A 37 -8.57 8.17 -4.82
C ARG A 37 -8.52 7.88 -3.32
N CYS A 38 -7.36 8.00 -2.69
CA CYS A 38 -7.16 7.58 -1.30
C CYS A 38 -7.97 8.44 -0.31
N VAL A 39 -7.90 9.77 -0.43
CA VAL A 39 -8.67 10.69 0.43
C VAL A 39 -10.19 10.47 0.25
N PRO A 40 -10.75 10.48 -0.98
CA PRO A 40 -12.16 10.15 -1.19
C PRO A 40 -12.58 8.80 -0.62
N CYS A 41 -11.74 7.77 -0.78
CA CYS A 41 -12.01 6.43 -0.23
C CYS A 41 -12.07 6.43 1.30
N LEU A 42 -11.14 7.13 1.96
CA LEU A 42 -11.14 7.29 3.42
C LEU A 42 -12.34 8.10 3.92
N SER A 43 -12.68 9.19 3.22
CA SER A 43 -13.86 10.00 3.53
C SER A 43 -15.17 9.20 3.37
N ASN A 44 -15.25 8.34 2.35
CA ASN A 44 -16.40 7.46 2.17
C ASN A 44 -16.53 6.45 3.33
N LEU A 45 -15.43 5.82 3.75
CA LEU A 45 -15.43 4.95 4.93
C LEU A 45 -15.86 5.71 6.18
N TYR A 46 -15.28 6.90 6.41
CA TYR A 46 -15.62 7.75 7.56
C TYR A 46 -17.12 8.04 7.63
N LYS A 47 -17.71 8.47 6.51
CA LYS A 47 -19.14 8.75 6.40
C LYS A 47 -20.01 7.51 6.71
N GLN A 48 -19.70 6.37 6.10
CA GLN A 48 -20.46 5.13 6.34
C GLN A 48 -20.41 4.67 7.81
N LEU A 49 -19.26 4.87 8.48
CA LEU A 49 -19.13 4.58 9.91
C LEU A 49 -19.96 5.54 10.77
N GLN A 50 -20.00 6.83 10.44
CA GLN A 50 -20.82 7.83 11.15
C GLN A 50 -22.32 7.59 10.98
N GLU A 51 -22.75 7.15 9.79
CA GLU A 51 -24.14 6.76 9.50
C GLU A 51 -24.58 5.49 10.22
N GLY A 52 -23.65 4.78 10.84
CA GLY A 52 -23.93 3.61 11.66
C GLY A 52 -24.28 2.35 10.86
N ARG A 53 -23.92 2.28 9.58
CA ARG A 53 -24.22 1.14 8.69
C ARG A 53 -23.67 -0.18 9.22
N ASP A 54 -24.40 -1.27 8.99
CA ASP A 54 -23.98 -2.63 9.34
C ASP A 54 -23.09 -3.29 8.29
N SER A 55 -22.94 -2.64 7.13
CA SER A 55 -22.06 -3.05 6.04
C SER A 55 -21.34 -1.85 5.45
N ILE A 56 -20.17 -2.10 4.88
CA ILE A 56 -19.34 -1.10 4.21
C ILE A 56 -19.30 -1.38 2.71
N GLU A 57 -19.70 -0.38 1.92
CA GLU A 57 -19.40 -0.28 0.49
C GLU A 57 -17.92 0.09 0.31
N LEU A 58 -17.10 -0.87 -0.12
CA LEU A 58 -15.66 -0.71 -0.27
C LEU A 58 -15.26 0.11 -1.50
N ARG A 59 -16.02 0.01 -2.60
CA ARG A 59 -15.77 0.72 -3.88
C ARG A 59 -14.30 0.62 -4.30
N GLU A 60 -13.60 1.75 -4.41
CA GLU A 60 -12.16 1.83 -4.74
C GLU A 60 -11.25 0.98 -3.84
N ALA A 61 -11.56 0.84 -2.54
CA ALA A 61 -10.78 -0.02 -1.64
C ALA A 61 -10.87 -1.51 -2.04
N TYR A 62 -11.97 -1.90 -2.69
CA TYR A 62 -12.15 -3.24 -3.22
C TYR A 62 -11.41 -3.45 -4.53
N ASN A 63 -10.85 -2.45 -5.20
CA ASN A 63 -10.08 -2.67 -6.44
C ASN A 63 -8.60 -2.33 -6.27
N CYS A 64 -8.24 -1.65 -5.18
CA CYS A 64 -6.86 -1.26 -4.91
C CYS A 64 -6.06 -2.41 -4.30
N TRP A 65 -4.97 -2.79 -4.96
CA TRP A 65 -4.08 -3.87 -4.58
C TRP A 65 -2.70 -3.36 -4.15
N LYS A 66 -2.04 -4.16 -3.33
CA LYS A 66 -0.60 -4.05 -3.13
C LYS A 66 0.05 -5.43 -3.22
N VAL A 67 1.11 -5.51 -4.01
CA VAL A 67 2.00 -6.67 -4.10
C VAL A 67 3.21 -6.36 -3.24
N ILE A 68 3.56 -7.24 -2.31
CA ILE A 68 4.45 -6.98 -1.18
C ILE A 68 5.58 -7.99 -1.15
N ALA A 69 6.80 -7.52 -0.92
CA ALA A 69 7.93 -8.30 -0.43
C ALA A 69 8.34 -7.83 0.98
N VAL A 70 8.64 -8.77 1.86
CA VAL A 70 9.22 -8.50 3.19
C VAL A 70 10.70 -8.84 3.15
N LEU A 71 11.54 -7.81 3.27
CA LEU A 71 12.99 -7.84 3.08
C LEU A 71 13.70 -7.46 4.39
N ASN A 72 14.99 -7.77 4.52
CA ASN A 72 15.71 -7.59 5.78
C ASN A 72 16.03 -6.13 6.10
N ASN A 73 16.23 -5.29 5.09
CA ASN A 73 16.69 -3.92 5.25
C ASN A 73 16.33 -3.05 4.02
N LYS A 74 16.82 -1.81 4.01
CA LYS A 74 16.56 -0.84 2.94
C LYS A 74 17.34 -1.18 1.68
N GLU A 75 18.54 -1.71 1.84
CA GLU A 75 19.48 -2.06 0.79
C GLU A 75 18.90 -3.17 -0.09
N GLU A 76 18.32 -4.22 0.51
CA GLU A 76 17.58 -5.25 -0.22
C GLU A 76 16.37 -4.69 -0.99
N CYS A 77 15.67 -3.70 -0.43
CA CYS A 77 14.57 -3.05 -1.17
C CYS A 77 15.07 -2.34 -2.42
N LEU A 78 16.20 -1.65 -2.33
CA LEU A 78 16.81 -0.95 -3.46
C LEU A 78 17.35 -1.94 -4.51
N GLU A 79 17.94 -3.04 -4.06
CA GLU A 79 18.48 -4.07 -4.95
C GLU A 79 17.37 -4.80 -5.70
N VAL A 80 16.27 -5.18 -5.03
CA VAL A 80 15.10 -5.75 -5.71
C VAL A 80 14.52 -4.78 -6.74
N LEU A 81 14.48 -3.47 -6.44
CA LEU A 81 14.04 -2.46 -7.42
C LEU A 81 14.99 -2.38 -8.61
N ARG A 82 16.31 -2.44 -8.41
CA ARG A 82 17.32 -2.46 -9.48
C ARG A 82 17.13 -3.67 -10.39
N VAL A 83 17.02 -4.87 -9.83
CA VAL A 83 16.75 -6.11 -10.58
C VAL A 83 15.44 -6.00 -11.37
N TYR A 84 14.41 -5.41 -10.76
CA TYR A 84 13.13 -5.18 -11.45
C TYR A 84 13.26 -4.21 -12.63
N GLU A 85 14.04 -3.13 -12.48
CA GLU A 85 14.35 -2.20 -13.58
C GLU A 85 15.03 -2.88 -14.76
N GLU A 86 15.97 -3.79 -14.48
CA GLU A 86 16.77 -4.49 -15.49
C GLU A 86 15.97 -5.54 -16.24
N HIS A 87 15.11 -6.29 -15.55
CA HIS A 87 14.43 -7.45 -16.13
C HIS A 87 13.01 -7.18 -16.62
N PHE A 88 12.26 -6.25 -15.99
CA PHE A 88 10.80 -6.20 -16.18
C PHE A 88 10.23 -4.81 -16.53
N LEU A 89 10.96 -3.72 -16.29
CA LEU A 89 10.38 -2.37 -16.39
C LEU A 89 10.11 -1.86 -17.82
N ASN A 90 10.67 -2.50 -18.84
CA ASN A 90 10.57 -1.97 -20.21
C ASN A 90 9.12 -1.94 -20.72
N ASP A 91 8.26 -2.86 -20.26
CA ASP A 91 6.96 -3.11 -20.90
C ASP A 91 5.77 -2.51 -20.16
N HIS A 92 5.95 -1.99 -18.94
CA HIS A 92 4.84 -1.43 -18.16
C HIS A 92 5.29 -0.34 -17.18
N TYR A 93 4.29 0.22 -16.50
CA TYR A 93 4.44 1.30 -15.57
C TYR A 93 4.23 0.77 -14.15
N VAL A 94 5.10 1.16 -13.22
CA VAL A 94 5.01 0.74 -11.82
C VAL A 94 5.05 1.93 -10.86
N LYS A 95 4.40 1.75 -9.71
CA LYS A 95 4.38 2.70 -8.61
C LYS A 95 4.29 1.96 -7.29
N GLY A 96 4.83 2.54 -6.23
CA GLY A 96 4.87 1.85 -4.95
C GLY A 96 5.54 2.63 -3.84
N LYS A 97 5.84 1.93 -2.76
CA LYS A 97 6.63 2.45 -1.65
C LYS A 97 7.39 1.33 -0.96
N PHE A 98 8.46 1.68 -0.26
CA PHE A 98 9.10 0.76 0.67
C PHE A 98 9.41 1.44 2.00
N GLY A 99 9.52 0.65 3.06
CA GLY A 99 9.73 1.19 4.41
C GLY A 99 9.23 0.31 5.54
N SER A 100 9.08 0.91 6.71
CA SER A 100 8.51 0.24 7.89
C SER A 100 7.70 1.22 8.74
N SER A 101 6.55 0.80 9.24
CA SER A 101 5.80 1.59 10.23
C SER A 101 6.48 1.64 11.61
N LYS A 102 7.43 0.72 11.88
CA LYS A 102 8.23 0.69 13.11
C LYS A 102 9.69 1.00 12.77
N PRO A 103 10.21 2.20 13.11
CA PRO A 103 11.59 2.58 12.78
C PRO A 103 12.64 1.56 13.25
N LEU A 104 12.44 1.01 14.45
CA LEU A 104 13.33 0.04 15.10
C LEU A 104 13.27 -1.38 14.51
N LYS A 105 12.30 -1.69 13.62
CA LYS A 105 12.32 -2.98 12.92
C LYS A 105 13.38 -2.95 11.82
N SER A 106 14.27 -3.95 11.85
CA SER A 106 15.23 -4.20 10.78
C SER A 106 14.50 -4.41 9.46
N SER A 107 13.58 -5.37 9.43
CA SER A 107 12.80 -5.73 8.24
C SER A 107 12.09 -4.54 7.60
N LYS A 108 12.20 -4.41 6.29
CA LYS A 108 11.47 -3.43 5.48
C LYS A 108 10.48 -4.12 4.56
N VAL A 109 9.42 -3.41 4.25
CA VAL A 109 8.37 -3.87 3.33
C VAL A 109 8.55 -3.08 2.04
N LEU A 110 8.73 -3.78 0.91
CA LEU A 110 8.62 -3.21 -0.43
C LEU A 110 7.23 -3.54 -0.97
N MET A 111 6.50 -2.54 -1.47
CA MET A 111 5.19 -2.78 -2.05
C MET A 111 4.95 -1.99 -3.34
N PHE A 112 4.42 -2.68 -4.33
CA PHE A 112 3.90 -2.13 -5.58
C PHE A 112 2.40 -1.93 -5.44
N HIS A 113 1.86 -0.81 -5.92
CA HIS A 113 0.43 -0.54 -5.93
C HIS A 113 -0.09 -0.67 -7.36
N THR A 114 -1.21 -1.37 -7.51
CA THR A 114 -1.97 -1.45 -8.75
C THR A 114 -3.45 -1.50 -8.42
N GLU A 115 -4.28 -1.17 -9.40
CA GLU A 115 -5.74 -1.18 -9.25
C GLU A 115 -6.41 -2.11 -10.25
N ASP A 116 -5.61 -2.96 -10.88
CA ASP A 116 -6.01 -3.99 -11.84
C ASP A 116 -5.49 -5.36 -11.39
N GLU A 117 -6.30 -6.41 -11.64
CA GLU A 117 -5.98 -7.78 -11.19
C GLU A 117 -4.95 -8.47 -12.07
N GLU A 118 -4.94 -8.19 -13.38
CA GLU A 118 -3.95 -8.75 -14.30
C GLU A 118 -2.57 -8.16 -14.01
N ASP A 119 -2.51 -6.85 -13.78
CA ASP A 119 -1.31 -6.16 -13.32
C ASP A 119 -0.85 -6.68 -11.95
N ARG A 120 -1.76 -6.97 -11.02
CA ARG A 120 -1.42 -7.56 -9.71
C ARG A 120 -0.71 -8.89 -9.90
N ASP A 121 -1.26 -9.77 -10.72
CA ASP A 121 -0.71 -11.11 -10.93
C ASP A 121 0.60 -11.08 -11.72
N ARG A 122 0.72 -10.16 -12.68
CA ARG A 122 1.98 -9.91 -13.40
C ARG A 122 3.07 -9.42 -12.43
N ILE A 123 2.80 -8.35 -11.68
CA ILE A 123 3.75 -7.79 -10.71
C ILE A 123 4.12 -8.82 -9.63
N LEU A 124 3.19 -9.67 -9.22
CA LEU A 124 3.46 -10.75 -8.26
C LEU A 124 4.56 -11.70 -8.78
N LYS A 125 4.43 -12.19 -10.01
CA LYS A 125 5.40 -13.11 -10.62
C LYS A 125 6.75 -12.44 -10.82
N GLU A 126 6.76 -11.21 -11.32
CA GLU A 126 7.98 -10.43 -11.54
C GLU A 126 8.71 -10.14 -10.23
N LEU A 127 7.97 -9.72 -9.20
CA LEU A 127 8.53 -9.45 -7.88
C LEU A 127 9.05 -10.73 -7.22
N GLN A 128 8.37 -11.86 -7.39
CA GLN A 128 8.85 -13.17 -6.92
C GLN A 128 10.19 -13.52 -7.58
N ALA A 129 10.33 -13.32 -8.89
CA ALA A 129 11.59 -13.57 -9.59
C ALA A 129 12.72 -12.66 -9.07
N CYS A 130 12.46 -11.36 -8.93
CA CYS A 130 13.46 -10.40 -8.40
C CYS A 130 13.87 -10.73 -6.96
N VAL A 131 12.90 -11.07 -6.11
CA VAL A 131 13.17 -11.41 -4.70
C VAL A 131 13.92 -12.73 -4.60
N GLN A 132 13.64 -13.71 -5.46
CA GLN A 132 14.38 -14.97 -5.48
C GLN A 132 15.87 -14.77 -5.81
N GLU A 133 16.22 -13.77 -6.61
CA GLU A 133 17.61 -13.42 -6.92
C GLU A 133 18.31 -12.73 -5.73
N VAL A 134 17.62 -11.81 -5.06
CA VAL A 134 18.21 -10.97 -4.00
C VAL A 134 18.18 -11.64 -2.62
N ASN A 135 17.05 -12.26 -2.26
CA ASN A 135 16.84 -12.91 -0.98
C ASN A 135 15.80 -14.04 -1.09
N PRO A 136 16.22 -15.27 -1.42
CA PRO A 136 15.34 -16.45 -1.59
C PRO A 136 14.46 -16.78 -0.38
N SER A 137 14.83 -16.33 0.82
CA SER A 137 14.09 -16.61 2.06
C SER A 137 12.94 -15.63 2.30
N SER A 138 12.86 -14.54 1.52
CA SER A 138 11.87 -13.50 1.69
C SER A 138 10.50 -13.93 1.21
N LYS A 139 9.47 -13.37 1.87
CA LYS A 139 8.07 -13.66 1.53
C LYS A 139 7.55 -12.62 0.54
N VAL A 140 6.93 -13.11 -0.54
CA VAL A 140 6.20 -12.29 -1.51
C VAL A 140 4.74 -12.70 -1.55
N PHE A 141 3.84 -11.73 -1.45
CA PHE A 141 2.39 -11.95 -1.46
C PHE A 141 1.65 -10.69 -1.90
N TYR A 142 0.34 -10.77 -2.14
CA TYR A 142 -0.50 -9.60 -2.38
C TYR A 142 -1.65 -9.53 -1.37
N GLN A 143 -2.25 -8.34 -1.26
CA GLN A 143 -3.49 -8.11 -0.52
C GLN A 143 -4.14 -6.80 -0.99
N ARG A 144 -5.39 -6.55 -0.56
CA ARG A 144 -6.02 -5.24 -0.73
C ARG A 144 -5.13 -4.13 -0.11
N ALA A 145 -4.98 -3.00 -0.79
CA ALA A 145 -4.06 -1.95 -0.39
C ALA A 145 -4.35 -1.44 1.02
N CYS A 146 -5.65 -1.20 1.29
CA CYS A 146 -6.16 -0.75 2.57
C CYS A 146 -6.49 -1.89 3.54
N ALA A 147 -6.10 -3.14 3.27
CA ALA A 147 -6.37 -4.32 4.11
C ALA A 147 -6.24 -4.01 5.62
N ASN A 148 -5.09 -3.47 6.03
CA ASN A 148 -4.78 -3.17 7.42
C ASN A 148 -5.72 -2.15 8.09
N LEU A 149 -6.33 -1.23 7.33
CA LEU A 149 -7.25 -0.24 7.89
C LEU A 149 -8.61 -0.85 8.20
N PHE A 150 -9.12 -1.70 7.30
CA PHE A 150 -10.44 -2.31 7.43
C PHE A 150 -10.41 -3.65 8.17
N TYR A 151 -9.25 -4.29 8.31
CA TYR A 151 -9.12 -5.64 8.88
C TYR A 151 -9.74 -5.76 10.27
N GLU A 152 -9.56 -4.76 11.12
CA GLU A 152 -10.15 -4.74 12.46
C GLU A 152 -11.68 -4.82 12.41
N LEU A 153 -12.30 -4.14 11.43
CA LEU A 153 -13.76 -4.05 11.29
C LEU A 153 -14.38 -5.21 10.50
N LEU A 154 -13.73 -5.60 9.40
CA LEU A 154 -14.27 -6.50 8.36
C LEU A 154 -13.63 -7.90 8.38
N GLY A 155 -12.51 -8.07 9.09
CA GLY A 155 -11.74 -9.31 9.11
C GLY A 155 -10.90 -9.53 7.85
N ASP A 156 -10.61 -10.80 7.54
CA ASP A 156 -9.74 -11.20 6.41
C ASP A 156 -10.27 -10.65 5.07
N TRP A 157 -9.38 -9.97 4.35
CA TRP A 157 -9.68 -9.34 3.05
C TRP A 157 -10.06 -10.32 1.96
N ARG A 158 -9.66 -11.58 2.09
CA ARG A 158 -10.01 -12.65 1.14
C ARG A 158 -11.50 -12.98 1.17
N GLN A 159 -12.20 -12.57 2.22
CA GLN A 159 -13.65 -12.79 2.39
C GLN A 159 -14.47 -11.53 2.09
N TRP A 160 -13.84 -10.46 1.63
CA TRP A 160 -14.55 -9.22 1.32
C TRP A 160 -15.27 -9.32 -0.03
N ASN A 161 -16.39 -8.62 -0.10
CA ASN A 161 -17.13 -8.32 -1.33
C ASN A 161 -17.20 -6.79 -1.49
N GLU A 162 -17.67 -6.30 -2.63
CA GLU A 162 -17.87 -4.84 -2.83
C GLU A 162 -18.69 -4.20 -1.70
N VAL A 163 -19.68 -4.93 -1.18
CA VAL A 163 -20.39 -4.62 0.06
C VAL A 163 -20.04 -5.69 1.09
N THR A 164 -19.31 -5.31 2.14
CA THR A 164 -18.82 -6.23 3.15
C THR A 164 -19.48 -5.98 4.51
N PRO A 165 -20.11 -6.98 5.15
CA PRO A 165 -20.66 -6.86 6.49
C PRO A 165 -19.60 -6.52 7.54
N ILE A 166 -19.97 -5.68 8.50
CA ILE A 166 -19.13 -5.39 9.67
C ILE A 166 -19.17 -6.59 10.60
N LYS A 167 -18.00 -7.13 10.94
CA LYS A 167 -17.86 -8.25 11.88
C LYS A 167 -17.66 -7.80 13.33
N LYS A 168 -17.13 -6.59 13.51
CA LYS A 168 -16.77 -6.02 14.81
C LYS A 168 -17.31 -4.59 14.97
N PRO A 169 -18.64 -4.42 15.10
CA PRO A 169 -19.27 -3.10 15.18
C PRO A 169 -18.77 -2.27 16.38
N GLU A 170 -18.32 -2.93 17.45
CA GLU A 170 -17.75 -2.31 18.66
C GLU A 170 -16.47 -1.49 18.37
N LEU A 171 -15.76 -1.78 17.28
CA LEU A 171 -14.53 -1.05 16.90
C LEU A 171 -14.82 0.21 16.07
N ARG A 172 -16.08 0.48 15.72
CA ARG A 172 -16.51 1.65 14.94
C ARG A 172 -16.01 2.98 15.54
N PRO A 173 -16.15 3.28 16.85
CA PRO A 173 -15.69 4.55 17.40
C PRO A 173 -14.17 4.75 17.28
N ILE A 174 -13.40 3.66 17.45
CA ILE A 174 -11.94 3.67 17.35
C ILE A 174 -11.51 4.00 15.92
N LEU A 175 -12.14 3.37 14.93
CA LEU A 175 -11.84 3.63 13.52
C LEU A 175 -12.27 5.02 13.07
N ILE A 176 -13.42 5.52 13.53
CA ILE A 176 -13.84 6.91 13.28
C ILE A 176 -12.75 7.87 13.75
N ASN A 177 -12.28 7.73 15.00
CA ASN A 177 -11.24 8.60 15.54
C ASN A 177 -9.92 8.49 14.74
N ARG A 178 -9.52 7.26 14.39
CA ARG A 178 -8.31 7.02 13.59
C ARG A 178 -8.39 7.67 12.20
N ILE A 179 -9.51 7.54 11.51
CA ILE A 179 -9.70 8.12 10.18
C ILE A 179 -9.80 9.65 10.27
N LYS A 180 -10.47 10.18 11.31
CA LYS A 180 -10.52 11.63 11.57
C LYS A 180 -9.12 12.23 11.68
N LYS A 181 -8.24 11.62 12.49
CA LYS A 181 -6.84 12.04 12.63
C LYS A 181 -6.07 12.00 11.31
N LEU A 182 -6.30 10.97 10.48
CA LEU A 182 -5.67 10.84 9.16
C LEU A 182 -6.16 11.89 8.16
N LEU A 183 -7.45 12.23 8.16
CA LEU A 183 -8.03 13.19 7.21
C LEU A 183 -7.74 14.64 7.59
N TYR A 184 -7.82 14.97 8.89
CA TYR A 184 -7.77 16.35 9.37
C TYR A 184 -6.48 16.71 10.10
N TRP A 185 -5.51 15.80 10.15
CA TRP A 185 -4.19 16.02 10.78
C TRP A 185 -4.30 16.43 12.26
N GLU A 186 -5.33 15.95 12.96
CA GLU A 186 -5.48 16.16 14.40
C GLU A 186 -4.36 15.38 15.13
N LYS A 187 -3.60 16.08 15.98
CA LYS A 187 -2.61 15.45 16.85
C LYS A 187 -3.33 14.64 17.93
N ASP A 188 -2.68 13.59 18.43
CA ASP A 188 -3.16 12.88 19.61
C ASP A 188 -3.27 13.87 20.78
N SER A 189 -4.50 14.10 21.24
CA SER A 189 -4.82 14.84 22.47
C SER A 189 -4.42 14.06 23.71
#